data_AF-A0A9W6U935-F1
#
_entry.id   AF-A0A9W6U935-F1
#
_cell.length_a   1.000
_cell.length_b   1.000
_cell.length_c   1.000
_cell.angle_alpha   90.00
_cell.angle_beta   90.00
_cell.angle_gamma   90.00
#
_symmetry.space_group_name_H-M   'P 1'
#
loop_
_entity.id
_entity.type
_entity.pdbx_description
1 polymer ?
#
loop_
_entity_poly.entity_id
_entity_poly.type
_entity_poly.pdbx_seq_one_letter_code
_entity_poly.pdbx_strand_id
1 'polypeptide(L)'
;MLANIAVDDRKSRQEELSDNNVPQFKNKYFKEASEVKKAVCGHLKYFKEESDRARKDRGADYNLAGSTMSHICCFVENQLLMIILGYLRERIGDVSGCILCFDGIMIPKEQTLGLSLSFLHDEIEERFLGMGFFMKLSIKDMKPICLGEFGFHPLKRYTYGGAPAGSISPPFNNFICREEELARQLENGDNEKDRERLLCRKSILYRDVDVIPHSPLESPSIDDTFNLYGSYVHKYDPNFAMDNELVSLWTDHIREVFAAGNKEIGQYLLNWFAHLLQKPQIKTQTVPLIKGEPRCGKNTPNNIFSRYVLNPYMVIVCPDMEKLFSRFNAARVGKSFIVLDEAVDSRNRALNNKMKNFITEERVQIEAKDRRYLCLEASSIRKGDRAYFKKFNKLLANVDAGCHIFHWLLQRDISNFDTADLPKTSYKKELSARQTDSVVKWLLFKYEMLKDNEHEDAEEFMLSPEWYQQYATWCRDVGGESKIHSLAVFNSIINNEGFETRSMKVPRGDGSRRTIKPRFISRAILEENLSDYIVMADE
;
A
#
# COMPACT_ATOMS: atom_id res chain seq x y z
N MET A 1 -7.22 -11.94 30.84
CA MET A 1 -7.85 -12.91 29.94
C MET A 1 -9.10 -12.26 29.35
N LEU A 2 -8.94 -11.45 28.29
CA LEU A 2 -9.96 -10.98 27.35
C LEU A 2 -9.18 -10.14 26.31
N ALA A 3 -8.79 -10.79 25.22
CA ALA A 3 -8.07 -10.19 24.11
C ALA A 3 -9.06 -9.83 23.00
N ASN A 4 -8.88 -8.65 22.42
CA ASN A 4 -9.31 -8.22 21.07
C ASN A 4 -10.51 -8.98 20.48
N ILE A 5 -11.72 -8.47 20.76
CA ILE A 5 -12.91 -8.84 19.99
C ILE A 5 -13.01 -7.88 18.80
N ALA A 6 -12.22 -8.14 17.76
CA ALA A 6 -12.51 -7.66 16.41
C ALA A 6 -13.39 -8.72 15.72
N VAL A 7 -14.70 -8.57 15.78
CA VAL A 7 -15.62 -9.47 15.06
C VAL A 7 -15.74 -9.02 13.60
N ASP A 8 -14.93 -9.67 12.76
CA ASP A 8 -15.13 -9.79 11.31
C ASP A 8 -16.46 -10.54 11.07
N ASP A 9 -17.53 -9.79 10.77
CA ASP A 9 -18.87 -10.33 10.51
C ASP A 9 -18.92 -10.79 9.04
N ARG A 10 -18.27 -11.91 8.74
CA ARG A 10 -18.37 -12.59 7.44
C ARG A 10 -19.68 -13.35 7.36
N LYS A 11 -20.67 -12.78 6.67
CA LYS A 11 -21.96 -13.45 6.38
C LYS A 11 -22.18 -13.84 4.92
N SER A 12 -21.12 -14.05 4.13
CA SER A 12 -21.29 -14.42 2.72
C SER A 12 -20.32 -15.50 2.18
N ARG A 13 -19.73 -16.33 3.04
CA ARG A 13 -18.97 -17.52 2.60
C ARG A 13 -19.22 -18.74 3.48
N GLN A 14 -20.46 -19.23 3.42
CA GLN A 14 -20.77 -20.65 3.37
C GLN A 14 -21.38 -20.86 1.98
N GLU A 15 -21.09 -21.85 1.15
CA GLU A 15 -20.25 -23.04 1.18
C GLU A 15 -20.25 -23.53 -0.28
N GLU A 16 -19.09 -23.56 -0.92
CA GLU A 16 -18.70 -24.56 -1.94
C GLU A 16 -17.18 -24.71 -1.80
N LEU A 17 -16.75 -25.12 -0.62
CA LEU A 17 -15.41 -25.65 -0.40
C LEU A 17 -15.60 -26.87 0.50
N SER A 18 -15.53 -28.01 -0.16
CA SER A 18 -15.56 -29.34 0.44
C SER A 18 -14.47 -29.51 1.49
N ASP A 19 -14.85 -30.26 2.52
CA ASP A 19 -14.08 -30.63 3.70
C ASP A 19 -12.65 -31.11 3.45
N ASN A 20 -11.72 -30.61 4.28
CA ASN A 20 -10.93 -31.42 5.23
C ASN A 20 -9.66 -30.66 5.66
N ASN A 21 -9.78 -29.68 6.58
CA ASN A 21 -8.74 -29.28 7.57
C ASN A 21 -8.99 -27.93 8.26
N VAL A 22 -10.24 -27.52 8.51
CA VAL A 22 -10.45 -26.45 9.51
C VAL A 22 -10.43 -27.10 10.89
N PRO A 23 -9.48 -26.75 11.78
CA PRO A 23 -9.41 -27.37 13.11
C PRO A 23 -10.74 -27.17 13.86
N GLN A 24 -11.32 -28.24 14.42
CA GLN A 24 -12.61 -28.20 15.12
C GLN A 24 -12.68 -27.10 16.21
N PHE A 25 -11.55 -26.75 16.84
CA PHE A 25 -11.48 -25.67 17.82
C PHE A 25 -11.87 -24.30 17.23
N LYS A 26 -11.55 -24.04 15.96
CA LYS A 26 -11.75 -22.74 15.30
C LYS A 26 -13.24 -22.50 15.05
N ASN A 27 -13.94 -23.52 14.57
CA ASN A 27 -15.39 -23.47 14.36
C ASN A 27 -16.15 -23.33 15.69
N LYS A 28 -15.71 -24.06 16.72
CA LYS A 28 -16.27 -23.94 18.07
C LYS A 28 -16.06 -22.52 18.64
N TYR A 29 -14.84 -21.98 18.54
CA TYR A 29 -14.51 -20.63 19.00
C TYR A 29 -15.36 -19.54 18.36
N PHE A 30 -15.49 -19.53 17.02
CA PHE A 30 -16.27 -18.49 16.35
C PHE A 30 -17.77 -18.59 16.64
N LYS A 31 -18.29 -19.81 16.83
CA LYS A 31 -19.68 -20.03 17.24
C LYS A 31 -19.94 -19.46 18.63
N GLU A 32 -19.11 -19.81 19.60
CA GLU A 32 -19.21 -19.32 20.98
C GLU A 32 -19.05 -17.79 21.04
N ALA A 33 -18.07 -17.22 20.34
CA ALA A 33 -17.87 -15.76 20.27
C ALA A 33 -19.08 -15.02 19.69
N SER A 34 -19.73 -15.58 18.67
CA SER A 34 -20.95 -15.03 18.09
C SER A 34 -22.14 -15.08 19.06
N GLU A 35 -22.28 -16.16 19.84
CA GLU A 35 -23.33 -16.28 20.86
C GLU A 35 -23.14 -15.27 22.00
N VAL A 36 -21.90 -15.10 22.48
CA VAL A 36 -21.54 -14.08 23.46
C VAL A 36 -21.84 -12.67 22.94
N LYS A 37 -21.44 -12.36 21.71
CA LYS A 37 -21.73 -11.07 21.04
C LYS A 37 -23.24 -10.78 21.04
N LYS A 38 -24.06 -11.77 20.68
CA LYS A 38 -25.53 -11.63 20.67
C LYS A 38 -26.09 -11.41 22.08
N ALA A 39 -25.61 -12.14 23.07
CA ALA A 39 -26.04 -12.00 24.45
C ALA A 39 -25.73 -10.60 25.01
N VAL A 40 -24.50 -10.12 24.81
CA VAL A 40 -24.04 -8.79 25.27
C VAL A 40 -24.83 -7.66 24.59
N CYS A 41 -24.97 -7.70 23.26
CA CYS A 41 -25.78 -6.71 22.53
C CYS A 41 -27.27 -6.77 22.87
N GLY A 42 -27.77 -7.93 23.29
CA GLY A 42 -29.16 -8.11 23.74
C GLY A 42 -29.44 -7.50 25.12
N HIS A 43 -28.44 -7.51 26.01
CA HIS A 43 -28.54 -6.93 27.36
C HIS A 43 -28.37 -5.40 27.34
N LEU A 44 -27.46 -4.89 26.51
CA LEU A 44 -27.12 -3.47 26.43
C LEU A 44 -27.88 -2.76 25.29
N LYS A 45 -29.22 -2.73 25.42
CA LYS A 45 -30.15 -2.27 24.37
C LYS A 45 -29.89 -0.85 23.86
N TYR A 46 -29.46 0.06 24.73
CA TYR A 46 -29.13 1.45 24.37
C TYR A 46 -28.10 1.54 23.24
N PHE A 47 -27.00 0.77 23.33
CA PHE A 47 -25.94 0.79 22.30
C PHE A 47 -26.40 0.19 20.98
N LYS A 48 -27.30 -0.80 21.06
CA LYS A 48 -27.92 -1.42 19.90
C LYS A 48 -28.81 -0.41 19.17
N GLU A 49 -29.64 0.34 19.90
CA GLU A 49 -30.52 1.37 19.35
C GLU A 49 -29.76 2.53 18.68
N GLU A 50 -28.65 2.99 19.28
CA GLU A 50 -27.76 3.98 18.66
C GLU A 50 -27.10 3.44 17.38
N SER A 51 -26.66 2.18 17.39
CA SER A 51 -26.07 1.55 16.21
C SER A 51 -27.10 1.28 15.11
N ASP A 52 -28.35 0.98 15.49
CA ASP A 52 -29.49 0.80 14.59
C ASP A 52 -29.88 2.12 13.91
N ARG A 53 -29.79 3.24 14.62
CA ARG A 53 -29.93 4.58 14.02
C ARG A 53 -28.82 4.84 13.00
N ALA A 54 -27.56 4.58 13.35
CA ALA A 54 -26.43 4.73 12.42
C ALA A 54 -26.54 3.81 11.18
N ARG A 55 -27.18 2.64 11.30
CA ARG A 55 -27.45 1.72 10.18
C ARG A 55 -28.48 2.27 9.20
N LYS A 56 -29.52 2.97 9.68
CA LYS A 56 -30.53 3.58 8.80
C LYS A 56 -29.91 4.57 7.81
N ASP A 57 -28.86 5.28 8.24
CA ASP A 57 -28.16 6.26 7.40
C ASP A 57 -27.09 5.64 6.49
N ARG A 58 -26.58 4.44 6.82
CA ARG A 58 -25.40 3.81 6.17
C ARG A 58 -25.70 2.56 5.34
N GLY A 59 -26.96 2.10 5.33
CA GLY A 59 -27.43 1.00 4.48
C GLY A 59 -27.27 -0.41 5.08
N ALA A 60 -27.78 -1.41 4.35
CA ALA A 60 -27.94 -2.79 4.84
C ALA A 60 -26.62 -3.52 5.15
N ASP A 61 -25.53 -3.13 4.49
CA ASP A 61 -24.18 -3.72 4.62
C ASP A 61 -23.40 -3.26 5.86
N TYR A 62 -23.99 -2.40 6.70
CA TYR A 62 -23.37 -1.94 7.94
C TYR A 62 -23.21 -3.10 8.94
N ASN A 63 -21.98 -3.39 9.38
CA ASN A 63 -21.68 -4.36 10.43
C ASN A 63 -22.17 -3.84 11.80
N LEU A 64 -23.48 -3.92 11.99
CA LEU A 64 -24.19 -3.43 13.16
C LEU A 64 -23.63 -4.03 14.43
N ALA A 65 -23.52 -5.35 14.48
CA ALA A 65 -23.15 -6.04 15.70
C ALA A 65 -21.66 -5.79 16.07
N GLY A 66 -20.76 -5.65 15.09
CA GLY A 66 -19.36 -5.26 15.33
C GLY A 66 -19.23 -3.81 15.81
N SER A 67 -20.00 -2.89 15.22
CA SER A 67 -20.06 -1.49 15.66
C SER A 67 -20.62 -1.36 17.07
N THR A 68 -21.70 -2.09 17.40
CA THR A 68 -22.30 -2.09 18.74
C THR A 68 -21.30 -2.61 19.78
N MET A 69 -20.58 -3.69 19.49
CA MET A 69 -19.51 -4.16 20.39
C MET A 69 -18.40 -3.14 20.57
N SER A 70 -17.99 -2.46 19.51
CA SER A 70 -16.95 -1.42 19.60
C SER A 70 -17.39 -0.26 20.50
N HIS A 71 -18.65 0.19 20.37
CA HIS A 71 -19.20 1.23 21.24
C HIS A 71 -19.32 0.79 22.70
N ILE A 72 -19.70 -0.47 22.94
CA ILE A 72 -19.75 -1.06 24.29
C ILE A 72 -18.35 -1.10 24.90
N CYS A 73 -17.34 -1.55 24.14
CA CYS A 73 -15.95 -1.56 24.59
C CYS A 73 -15.45 -0.15 24.92
N CYS A 74 -15.69 0.84 24.04
CA CYS A 74 -15.31 2.23 24.30
C CYS A 74 -16.02 2.79 25.55
N PHE A 75 -17.28 2.43 25.78
CA PHE A 75 -18.00 2.86 26.98
C PHE A 75 -17.40 2.26 28.25
N VAL A 76 -17.15 0.95 28.25
CA VAL A 76 -16.53 0.26 29.40
C VAL A 76 -15.13 0.83 29.66
N GLU A 77 -14.32 1.02 28.62
CA GLU A 77 -13.00 1.63 28.69
C GLU A 77 -13.06 3.03 29.32
N ASN A 78 -13.99 3.87 28.87
CA ASN A 78 -14.22 5.19 29.47
C ASN A 78 -14.60 5.10 30.95
N GLN A 79 -15.44 4.14 31.37
CA GLN A 79 -15.77 3.97 32.78
C GLN A 79 -14.54 3.59 33.62
N LEU A 80 -13.70 2.69 33.10
CA LEU A 80 -12.46 2.27 33.76
C LEU A 80 -11.48 3.45 33.88
N LEU A 81 -11.31 4.24 32.83
CA LEU A 81 -10.47 5.44 32.85
C LEU A 81 -10.99 6.47 33.85
N MET A 82 -12.31 6.66 33.96
CA MET A 82 -12.89 7.57 34.95
C MET A 82 -12.69 7.11 36.39
N ILE A 83 -12.69 5.79 36.65
CA ILE A 83 -12.35 5.23 37.96
C ILE A 83 -10.88 5.52 38.30
N ILE A 84 -9.97 5.31 37.33
CA ILE A 84 -8.54 5.62 37.50
C ILE A 84 -8.36 7.12 37.77
N LEU A 85 -9.03 7.98 37.01
CA LEU A 85 -8.95 9.44 37.18
C LEU A 85 -9.48 9.90 38.55
N GLY A 86 -10.57 9.27 39.03
CA GLY A 86 -11.10 9.51 40.37
C GLY A 86 -10.09 9.14 41.46
N TYR A 87 -9.42 8.00 41.32
CA TYR A 87 -8.35 7.59 42.23
C TYR A 87 -7.15 8.54 42.18
N LEU A 88 -6.72 8.94 40.98
CA LEU A 88 -5.65 9.92 40.84
C LEU A 88 -6.03 11.23 41.54
N ARG A 89 -7.27 11.70 41.43
CA ARG A 89 -7.75 12.88 42.16
C ARG A 89 -7.64 12.72 43.68
N GLU A 90 -7.90 11.53 44.21
CA GLU A 90 -7.75 11.23 45.64
C GLU A 90 -6.28 11.26 46.09
N ARG A 91 -5.32 10.86 45.23
CA ARG A 91 -3.91 10.67 45.60
C ARG A 91 -2.98 11.81 45.23
N ILE A 92 -3.14 12.39 44.05
CA ILE A 92 -2.34 13.50 43.54
C ILE A 92 -3.09 14.85 43.56
N GLY A 93 -4.37 14.85 43.98
CA GLY A 93 -5.15 16.07 44.17
C GLY A 93 -5.64 16.64 42.83
N ASP A 94 -5.08 17.77 42.42
CA ASP A 94 -5.48 18.43 41.17
C ASP A 94 -5.01 17.63 39.94
N VAL A 95 -5.98 17.02 39.26
CA VAL A 95 -5.77 16.25 38.02
C VAL A 95 -6.09 17.05 36.77
N SER A 96 -6.28 18.36 36.86
CA SER A 96 -6.65 19.23 35.73
C SER A 96 -5.60 19.27 34.61
N GLY A 97 -4.34 18.93 34.91
CA GLY A 97 -3.27 18.80 33.90
C GLY A 97 -3.04 17.38 33.40
N CYS A 98 -3.74 16.38 33.95
CA CYS A 98 -3.73 15.03 33.39
C CYS A 98 -4.49 15.01 32.05
N ILE A 99 -3.95 14.31 31.06
CA ILE A 99 -4.57 14.19 29.74
C ILE A 99 -5.18 12.79 29.60
N LEU A 100 -6.48 12.72 29.33
CA LEU A 100 -7.16 11.48 28.97
C LEU A 100 -6.79 11.11 27.53
N CYS A 101 -6.13 9.97 27.35
CA CYS A 101 -5.80 9.39 26.05
C CYS A 101 -6.83 8.32 25.68
N PHE A 102 -6.77 7.83 24.43
CA PHE A 102 -7.71 6.82 23.93
C PHE A 102 -7.65 5.52 24.74
N ASP A 103 -6.45 5.12 25.20
CA ASP A 103 -6.19 3.86 25.93
C ASP A 103 -5.47 4.08 27.28
N GLY A 104 -5.52 5.29 27.86
CA GLY A 104 -4.80 5.58 29.11
C GLY A 104 -4.92 7.01 29.62
N ILE A 105 -4.17 7.32 30.69
CA ILE A 105 -4.07 8.66 31.29
C ILE A 105 -2.60 9.07 31.30
N MET A 106 -2.32 10.24 30.72
CA MET A 106 -1.01 10.87 30.80
C MET A 106 -0.96 11.81 32.00
N ILE A 107 0.03 11.65 32.86
CA ILE A 107 0.21 12.43 34.09
C ILE A 107 1.48 13.27 33.94
N PRO A 108 1.41 14.62 34.03
CA PRO A 108 2.58 15.48 34.08
C PRO A 108 3.48 15.14 35.27
N LYS A 109 4.80 15.20 35.08
CA LYS A 109 5.77 14.82 36.12
C LYS A 109 5.68 15.72 37.36
N GLU A 110 5.28 16.96 37.17
CA GLU A 110 5.14 17.97 38.21
C GLU A 110 3.90 17.71 39.08
N GLN A 111 2.92 16.96 38.56
CA GLN A 111 1.65 16.65 39.24
C GLN A 111 1.70 15.39 40.09
N THR A 112 2.76 14.57 40.02
CA THR A 112 2.85 13.37 40.86
C THR A 112 3.20 13.68 42.32
N LEU A 113 3.49 14.94 42.67
CA LEU A 113 3.79 15.40 44.04
C LEU A 113 4.85 14.55 44.78
N GLY A 114 5.81 13.99 44.04
CA GLY A 114 6.86 13.12 44.60
C GLY A 114 6.45 11.66 44.82
N LEU A 115 5.21 11.28 44.50
CA LEU A 115 4.78 9.87 44.47
C LEU A 115 5.38 9.16 43.25
N SER A 116 5.85 7.93 43.46
CA SER A 116 6.32 7.09 42.36
C SER A 116 5.15 6.66 41.48
N LEU A 117 5.29 6.82 40.16
CA LEU A 117 4.32 6.30 39.19
C LEU A 117 4.14 4.77 39.29
N SER A 118 5.19 4.04 39.68
CA SER A 118 5.09 2.59 39.93
C SER A 118 4.20 2.27 41.12
N PHE A 119 4.20 3.13 42.14
CA PHE A 119 3.39 2.93 43.33
C PHE A 119 1.91 3.21 43.07
N LEU A 120 1.61 4.31 42.34
CA LEU A 120 0.24 4.60 41.89
C LEU A 120 -0.30 3.49 40.98
N HIS A 121 0.54 2.96 40.08
CA HIS A 121 0.22 1.84 39.22
C HIS A 121 -0.21 0.60 40.01
N ASP A 122 0.60 0.19 40.99
CA ASP A 122 0.33 -1.03 41.78
C ASP A 122 -0.95 -0.90 42.61
N GLU A 123 -1.20 0.26 43.20
CA GLU A 123 -2.43 0.52 43.96
C GLU A 123 -3.68 0.56 43.08
N ILE A 124 -3.58 1.06 41.84
CA ILE A 124 -4.69 1.02 40.88
C ILE A 124 -5.01 -0.42 40.49
N GLU A 125 -4.00 -1.24 40.21
CA GLU A 125 -4.19 -2.66 39.91
C GLU A 125 -4.82 -3.41 41.09
N GLU A 126 -4.36 -3.16 42.32
CA GLU A 126 -4.93 -3.75 43.54
C GLU A 126 -6.39 -3.32 43.75
N ARG A 127 -6.73 -2.06 43.48
CA ARG A 127 -8.12 -1.56 43.56
C ARG A 127 -9.02 -2.26 42.56
N PHE A 128 -8.58 -2.42 41.31
CA PHE A 128 -9.35 -3.18 40.33
C PHE A 128 -9.49 -4.66 40.72
N LEU A 129 -8.43 -5.26 41.25
CA LEU A 129 -8.48 -6.63 41.75
C LEU A 129 -9.49 -6.78 42.90
N GLY A 130 -9.55 -5.81 43.82
CA GLY A 130 -10.55 -5.75 44.89
C GLY A 130 -11.99 -5.57 44.40
N MET A 131 -12.17 -4.96 43.23
CA MET A 131 -13.47 -4.88 42.53
C MET A 131 -13.79 -6.13 41.69
N GLY A 132 -12.91 -7.16 41.71
CA GLY A 132 -13.06 -8.39 40.94
C GLY A 132 -12.57 -8.31 39.50
N PHE A 133 -11.87 -7.24 39.12
CA PHE A 133 -11.31 -7.03 37.78
C PHE A 133 -9.81 -7.26 37.77
N PHE A 134 -9.35 -8.30 37.07
CA PHE A 134 -7.92 -8.49 36.83
C PHE A 134 -7.46 -7.58 35.68
N MET A 135 -6.91 -6.43 36.03
CA MET A 135 -6.38 -5.44 35.09
C MET A 135 -4.86 -5.35 35.22
N LYS A 136 -4.17 -5.28 34.08
CA LYS A 136 -2.72 -5.05 34.04
C LYS A 136 -2.43 -3.77 33.27
N LEU A 137 -1.79 -2.82 33.93
CA LEU A 137 -1.41 -1.52 33.39
C LEU A 137 0.05 -1.55 32.90
N SER A 138 0.42 -0.49 32.17
CA SER A 138 1.81 -0.29 31.75
C SER A 138 2.15 1.19 31.79
N ILE A 139 3.28 1.54 32.41
CA ILE A 139 3.80 2.90 32.45
C ILE A 139 4.68 3.13 31.22
N LYS A 140 4.45 4.23 30.51
CA LYS A 140 5.28 4.68 29.38
C LYS A 140 5.72 6.12 29.61
N ASP A 141 7.03 6.36 29.63
CA ASP A 141 7.57 7.72 29.70
C ASP A 141 7.36 8.44 28.38
N MET A 142 6.62 9.56 28.43
CA MET A 142 6.56 10.52 27.33
C MET A 142 7.75 11.47 27.47
N LYS A 143 8.68 11.42 26.50
CA LYS A 143 9.72 12.45 26.41
C LYS A 143 9.05 13.73 25.88
N PRO A 144 9.19 14.88 26.56
CA PRO A 144 8.65 16.12 26.04
C PRO A 144 9.23 16.36 24.66
N ILE A 145 8.34 16.47 23.68
CA ILE A 145 8.70 16.82 22.31
C ILE A 145 9.08 18.30 22.36
N CYS A 146 10.34 18.62 22.09
CA CYS A 146 10.77 20.01 22.01
C CYS A 146 10.15 20.62 20.75
N LEU A 147 8.97 21.24 20.87
CA LEU A 147 8.25 21.79 19.72
C LEU A 147 9.07 22.83 18.94
N GLY A 148 10.08 23.45 19.58
CA GLY A 148 11.07 24.30 18.92
C GLY A 148 11.95 23.56 17.91
N GLU A 149 12.28 22.29 18.15
CA GLU A 149 12.96 21.42 17.17
C GLU A 149 12.08 21.10 15.95
N PHE A 150 10.77 21.32 16.07
CA PHE A 150 9.77 21.18 15.02
C PHE A 150 9.27 22.55 14.49
N GLY A 151 9.98 23.65 14.81
CA GLY A 151 9.71 24.98 14.26
C GLY A 151 8.63 25.81 14.96
N PHE A 152 8.09 25.35 16.10
CA PHE A 152 7.05 26.09 16.83
C PHE A 152 7.62 27.33 17.54
N HIS A 153 7.08 28.51 17.22
CA HIS A 153 7.36 29.75 17.94
C HIS A 153 6.10 30.27 18.67
N PRO A 154 6.14 30.46 20.00
CA PRO A 154 4.94 30.73 20.83
C PRO A 154 4.27 32.09 20.58
N LEU A 155 4.94 33.00 19.87
CA LEU A 155 4.43 34.36 19.58
C LEU A 155 4.00 34.58 18.11
N LYS A 156 4.14 33.58 17.24
CA LYS A 156 3.81 33.71 15.81
C LYS A 156 2.33 33.32 15.56
N ARG A 157 1.64 34.07 14.69
CA ARG A 157 0.26 33.77 14.23
C ARG A 157 0.31 33.03 12.91
N TYR A 158 -0.57 32.05 12.72
CA TYR A 158 -0.51 31.09 11.64
C TYR A 158 -1.78 31.16 10.72
N THR A 159 -1.64 31.19 9.37
CA THR A 159 -2.74 31.31 8.37
C THR A 159 -2.61 30.39 7.13
N TYR A 160 -3.74 30.14 6.43
CA TYR A 160 -3.89 29.19 5.29
C TYR A 160 -3.59 29.80 3.92
N GLY A 161 -2.93 29.05 3.03
CA GLY A 161 -2.71 29.38 1.60
C GLY A 161 -3.37 28.36 0.67
N GLY A 162 -4.24 28.82 -0.23
CA GLY A 162 -4.94 27.98 -1.20
C GLY A 162 -4.06 27.51 -2.36
N ALA A 163 -4.32 26.29 -2.82
CA ALA A 163 -3.76 25.73 -4.06
C ALA A 163 -4.13 26.57 -5.30
N PRO A 164 -3.35 26.48 -6.41
CA PRO A 164 -3.65 27.21 -7.64
C PRO A 164 -5.02 26.81 -8.21
N ALA A 165 -5.75 27.78 -8.76
CA ALA A 165 -7.10 27.61 -9.28
C ALA A 165 -7.18 26.50 -10.35
N GLY A 166 -7.87 25.40 -10.04
CA GLY A 166 -8.20 24.35 -11.03
C GLY A 166 -8.44 22.93 -10.49
N SER A 167 -8.01 22.60 -9.28
CA SER A 167 -8.26 21.27 -8.70
C SER A 167 -9.53 21.26 -7.86
N ILE A 168 -10.60 20.64 -8.38
CA ILE A 168 -11.77 20.27 -7.57
C ILE A 168 -11.37 19.08 -6.70
N SER A 169 -10.91 19.34 -5.48
CA SER A 169 -10.88 18.34 -4.42
C SER A 169 -12.32 18.07 -3.97
N PRO A 170 -12.75 16.80 -3.78
CA PRO A 170 -14.08 16.53 -3.26
C PRO A 170 -14.21 17.10 -1.84
N PRO A 171 -15.39 17.63 -1.48
CA PRO A 171 -15.60 18.23 -0.17
C PRO A 171 -15.46 17.15 0.90
N PHE A 172 -14.48 17.32 1.80
CA PHE A 172 -14.51 16.64 3.09
C PHE A 172 -15.73 17.16 3.85
N ASN A 173 -16.79 16.36 3.88
CA ASN A 173 -18.02 16.69 4.59
C ASN A 173 -17.77 16.76 6.11
N ASN A 174 -17.93 17.98 6.62
CA ASN A 174 -18.59 18.35 7.88
C ASN A 174 -17.98 17.92 9.22
N PHE A 175 -17.04 18.72 9.72
CA PHE A 175 -17.01 19.12 11.14
C PHE A 175 -16.55 20.58 11.24
N ILE A 176 -17.37 21.52 10.75
CA ILE A 176 -17.15 22.96 10.99
C ILE A 176 -18.37 23.48 11.74
N CYS A 177 -18.25 23.63 13.06
CA CYS A 177 -19.17 24.43 13.85
C CYS A 177 -18.68 25.88 13.78
N ARG A 178 -19.44 26.78 13.14
CA ARG A 178 -19.08 28.20 13.02
C ARG A 178 -19.32 28.91 14.37
N GLU A 179 -18.40 29.79 14.76
CA GLU A 179 -18.42 30.53 16.05
C GLU A 179 -19.77 31.19 16.36
N GLU A 180 -20.44 31.76 15.35
CA GLU A 180 -21.74 32.44 15.49
C GLU A 180 -22.89 31.46 15.80
N GLU A 181 -22.80 30.21 15.33
CA GLU A 181 -23.80 29.16 15.57
C GLU A 181 -23.66 28.59 16.99
N LEU A 182 -22.42 28.45 17.48
CA LEU A 182 -22.11 28.02 18.84
C LEU A 182 -22.53 29.10 19.86
N ALA A 183 -22.36 30.38 19.52
CA ALA A 183 -22.82 31.50 20.34
C ALA A 183 -24.34 31.50 20.54
N ARG A 184 -25.13 31.28 19.47
CA ARG A 184 -26.60 31.15 19.57
C ARG A 184 -27.05 29.93 20.38
N GLN A 185 -26.30 28.82 20.31
CA GLN A 185 -26.61 27.60 21.08
C GLN A 185 -26.27 27.74 22.58
N LEU A 186 -25.30 28.59 22.93
CA LEU A 186 -24.97 28.94 24.32
C LEU A 186 -26.01 29.85 24.99
N GLU A 187 -26.64 30.74 24.20
CA GLU A 187 -27.72 31.62 24.66
C GLU A 187 -29.04 30.86 24.86
N ASN A 188 -29.30 29.83 24.04
CA ASN A 188 -30.53 29.03 24.08
C ASN A 188 -30.42 27.72 24.90
N GLY A 189 -29.30 27.47 25.57
CA GLY A 189 -29.10 26.26 26.38
C GLY A 189 -29.83 26.34 27.72
N ASP A 190 -30.97 25.64 27.84
CA ASP A 190 -31.89 25.71 28.98
C ASP A 190 -31.37 25.09 30.31
N ASN A 191 -30.17 24.50 30.36
CA ASN A 191 -29.59 24.06 31.64
C ASN A 191 -28.05 24.14 31.71
N GLU A 192 -27.57 24.13 32.96
CA GLU A 192 -26.16 24.28 33.36
C GLU A 192 -25.22 23.17 32.83
N LYS A 193 -25.72 21.93 32.65
CA LYS A 193 -24.96 20.81 32.07
C LYS A 193 -24.73 20.96 30.57
N ASP A 194 -25.67 21.56 29.84
CA ASP A 194 -25.49 21.82 28.41
C ASP A 194 -24.52 22.98 28.17
N ARG A 195 -24.49 23.98 29.06
CA ARG A 195 -23.46 25.02 29.08
C ARG A 195 -22.07 24.47 29.43
N GLU A 196 -21.95 23.57 30.41
CA GLU A 196 -20.67 22.88 30.70
C GLU A 196 -20.18 22.02 29.53
N ARG A 197 -21.07 21.29 28.83
CA ARG A 197 -20.73 20.54 27.62
C ARG A 197 -20.21 21.43 26.49
N LEU A 198 -20.75 22.64 26.33
CA LEU A 198 -20.24 23.61 25.35
C LEU A 198 -18.96 24.32 25.80
N LEU A 199 -18.73 24.52 27.11
CA LEU A 199 -17.48 25.06 27.65
C LEU A 199 -16.31 24.07 27.52
N CYS A 200 -16.57 22.77 27.69
CA CYS A 200 -15.62 21.68 27.38
C CYS A 200 -15.32 21.56 25.87
N ARG A 201 -16.11 22.21 25.01
CA ARG A 201 -15.85 22.40 23.58
C ARG A 201 -14.98 23.63 23.26
N LYS A 202 -14.28 24.23 24.23
CA LYS A 202 -13.04 25.00 23.95
C LYS A 202 -11.94 24.04 23.48
N SER A 203 -12.22 23.34 22.38
CA SER A 203 -11.29 22.51 21.63
C SER A 203 -10.26 23.40 20.96
N ILE A 204 -9.00 22.98 20.98
CA ILE A 204 -8.00 23.46 20.03
C ILE A 204 -8.59 23.24 18.63
N LEU A 205 -8.87 24.34 17.94
CA LEU A 205 -9.41 24.35 16.58
C LEU A 205 -8.23 24.49 15.61
N TYR A 206 -7.89 23.42 14.91
CA TYR A 206 -6.96 23.47 13.79
C TYR A 206 -7.73 23.89 12.53
N ARG A 207 -7.24 24.91 11.82
CA ARG A 207 -7.87 25.40 10.58
C ARG A 207 -7.53 24.48 9.39
N ASP A 208 -6.34 23.87 9.40
CA ASP A 208 -5.92 22.85 8.44
C ASP A 208 -4.76 21.99 9.00
N VAL A 209 -4.53 20.79 8.44
CA VAL A 209 -3.44 19.87 8.82
C VAL A 209 -2.89 19.20 7.56
N ASP A 210 -1.61 19.43 7.24
CA ASP A 210 -0.97 18.88 6.03
C ASP A 210 0.18 17.91 6.36
N VAL A 211 0.46 17.00 5.42
CA VAL A 211 1.69 16.20 5.42
C VAL A 211 2.65 16.86 4.43
N ILE A 212 3.76 17.41 4.93
CA ILE A 212 4.85 17.97 4.11
C ILE A 212 6.03 16.99 4.13
N PRO A 213 6.05 16.00 3.23
CA PRO A 213 7.21 15.14 3.06
C PRO A 213 8.41 15.97 2.62
N HIS A 214 9.55 15.76 3.27
CA HIS A 214 10.79 16.49 2.99
C HIS A 214 11.98 15.53 2.99
N SER A 215 12.97 15.81 2.16
CA SER A 215 14.21 15.05 2.14
C SER A 215 14.97 15.20 3.47
N PRO A 216 15.69 14.18 3.97
CA PRO A 216 16.60 14.34 5.09
C PRO A 216 17.75 15.32 4.83
N LEU A 217 18.00 15.67 3.57
CA LEU A 217 18.99 16.66 3.16
C LEU A 217 18.49 18.09 3.33
N GLU A 218 17.18 18.26 3.54
CA GLU A 218 16.51 19.55 3.60
C GLU A 218 16.02 19.82 5.03
N SER A 219 15.97 21.10 5.38
CA SER A 219 15.26 21.57 6.57
C SER A 219 14.07 22.38 6.06
N PRO A 220 12.88 21.77 5.88
CA PRO A 220 11.74 22.47 5.29
C PRO A 220 11.32 23.63 6.19
N SER A 221 10.98 24.78 5.60
CA SER A 221 10.26 25.83 6.33
C SER A 221 8.84 25.33 6.59
N ILE A 222 8.56 25.00 7.84
CA ILE A 222 7.22 24.63 8.30
C ILE A 222 6.54 25.94 8.69
N ASP A 223 6.04 26.69 7.71
CA ASP A 223 5.58 28.08 7.92
C ASP A 223 4.49 28.20 8.99
N ASP A 224 3.25 27.92 8.62
CA ASP A 224 2.05 28.06 9.46
C ASP A 224 1.25 26.75 9.55
N THR A 225 1.89 25.65 9.18
CA THR A 225 1.27 24.35 8.92
C THR A 225 1.78 23.32 9.92
N PHE A 226 0.88 22.55 10.54
CA PHE A 226 1.29 21.44 11.40
C PHE A 226 1.67 20.23 10.54
N ASN A 227 2.97 19.95 10.40
CA ASN A 227 3.47 18.86 9.55
C ASN A 227 3.29 17.49 10.20
N LEU A 228 2.45 16.63 9.61
CA LEU A 228 2.26 15.24 10.04
C LEU A 228 3.32 14.26 9.51
N TYR A 229 4.24 14.72 8.66
CA TYR A 229 5.34 13.90 8.18
C TYR A 229 6.30 13.61 9.35
N GLY A 230 6.24 12.38 9.86
CA GLY A 230 7.10 11.92 10.95
C GLY A 230 8.58 12.03 10.57
N SER A 231 9.43 12.37 11.54
CA SER A 231 10.87 12.42 11.33
C SER A 231 11.45 11.06 10.94
N TYR A 232 12.58 11.09 10.26
CA TYR A 232 13.39 9.90 9.99
C TYR A 232 13.98 9.32 11.26
N VAL A 233 14.32 8.02 11.23
CA VAL A 233 15.01 7.34 12.35
C VAL A 233 16.44 7.89 12.50
N HIS A 234 17.04 8.31 11.40
CA HIS A 234 18.41 8.81 11.32
C HIS A 234 18.42 10.29 10.98
N LYS A 235 19.42 11.00 11.52
CA LYS A 235 19.75 12.36 11.11
C LYS A 235 20.90 12.28 10.11
N TYR A 236 20.78 12.98 8.99
CA TYR A 236 21.82 13.01 7.98
C TYR A 236 23.05 13.81 8.47
N ASP A 237 24.23 13.23 8.27
CA ASP A 237 25.53 13.87 8.44
C ASP A 237 26.39 13.63 7.17
N PRO A 238 26.78 14.69 6.44
CA PRO A 238 27.61 14.54 5.23
C PRO A 238 29.01 13.96 5.51
N ASN A 239 29.51 14.06 6.75
CA ASN A 239 30.83 13.53 7.15
C ASN A 239 30.75 12.16 7.81
N PHE A 240 29.58 11.52 7.80
CA PHE A 240 29.39 10.22 8.42
C PHE A 240 30.31 9.15 7.80
N ALA A 241 31.11 8.51 8.63
CA ALA A 241 32.01 7.43 8.21
C ALA A 241 31.21 6.14 7.96
N MET A 242 30.94 5.83 6.70
CA MET A 242 30.17 4.65 6.32
C MET A 242 30.98 3.35 6.41
N ASP A 243 30.38 2.33 7.00
CA ASP A 243 30.85 0.95 6.88
C ASP A 243 30.38 0.39 5.53
N ASN A 244 31.32 0.34 4.58
CA ASN A 244 31.07 -0.16 3.24
C ASN A 244 30.73 -1.66 3.20
N GLU A 245 31.12 -2.46 4.19
CA GLU A 245 30.77 -3.89 4.22
C GLU A 245 29.30 -4.09 4.55
N LEU A 246 28.75 -3.32 5.50
CA LEU A 246 27.33 -3.35 5.83
C LEU A 246 26.48 -2.87 4.66
N VAL A 247 26.87 -1.76 4.03
CA VAL A 247 26.21 -1.24 2.83
C VAL A 247 26.26 -2.27 1.70
N SER A 248 27.45 -2.81 1.40
CA SER A 248 27.62 -3.78 0.31
C SER A 248 26.77 -5.02 0.53
N LEU A 249 26.71 -5.54 1.76
CA LEU A 249 25.89 -6.71 2.09
C LEU A 249 24.41 -6.50 1.75
N TRP A 250 23.87 -5.30 1.98
CA TRP A 250 22.49 -4.96 1.60
C TRP A 250 22.35 -4.75 0.09
N THR A 251 23.27 -3.98 -0.54
CA THR A 251 23.18 -3.68 -1.98
C THR A 251 23.41 -4.90 -2.86
N ASP A 252 24.31 -5.80 -2.46
CA ASP A 252 24.65 -7.00 -3.21
C ASP A 252 23.51 -8.01 -3.15
N HIS A 253 22.77 -8.08 -2.04
CA HIS A 253 21.54 -8.87 -2.01
C HIS A 253 20.51 -8.37 -3.02
N ILE A 254 20.35 -7.05 -3.17
CA ILE A 254 19.44 -6.49 -4.19
C ILE A 254 19.94 -6.85 -5.59
N ARG A 255 21.25 -6.71 -5.87
CA ARG A 255 21.83 -7.04 -7.19
C ARG A 255 21.73 -8.52 -7.51
N GLU A 256 22.08 -9.40 -6.58
CA GLU A 256 22.10 -10.85 -6.80
C GLU A 256 20.70 -11.45 -6.79
N VAL A 257 19.84 -11.04 -5.85
CA VAL A 257 18.52 -11.65 -5.64
C VAL A 257 17.44 -10.92 -6.41
N PHE A 258 17.28 -9.59 -6.25
CA PHE A 258 16.17 -8.89 -6.93
C PHE A 258 16.45 -8.69 -8.42
N ALA A 259 17.69 -8.33 -8.77
CA ALA A 259 18.09 -8.08 -10.14
C ALA A 259 18.67 -9.30 -10.86
N ALA A 260 18.78 -10.45 -10.18
CA ALA A 260 19.35 -11.69 -10.72
C ALA A 260 20.72 -11.49 -11.40
N GLY A 261 21.55 -10.56 -10.90
CA GLY A 261 22.85 -10.20 -11.46
C GLY A 261 22.82 -9.15 -12.57
N ASN A 262 21.63 -8.76 -13.07
CA ASN A 262 21.48 -7.71 -14.07
C ASN A 262 21.88 -6.34 -13.47
N LYS A 263 22.94 -5.74 -14.03
CA LYS A 263 23.52 -4.49 -13.53
C LYS A 263 22.59 -3.29 -13.68
N GLU A 264 21.86 -3.21 -14.80
CA GLU A 264 20.92 -2.13 -15.09
C GLU A 264 19.75 -2.15 -14.11
N ILE A 265 19.13 -3.31 -13.92
CA ILE A 265 18.04 -3.50 -12.95
C ILE A 265 18.54 -3.23 -11.52
N GLY A 266 19.72 -3.74 -11.16
CA GLY A 266 20.30 -3.51 -9.84
C GLY A 266 20.53 -2.03 -9.56
N GLN A 267 21.04 -1.29 -10.56
CA GLN A 267 21.24 0.15 -10.47
C GLN A 267 19.89 0.90 -10.41
N TYR A 268 18.90 0.52 -11.21
CA TYR A 268 17.55 1.08 -11.15
C TYR A 268 16.93 0.91 -9.76
N LEU A 269 16.97 -0.30 -9.18
CA LEU A 269 16.38 -0.58 -7.87
C LEU A 269 17.03 0.22 -6.75
N LEU A 270 18.36 0.35 -6.75
CA LEU A 270 19.08 1.15 -5.77
C LEU A 270 18.78 2.65 -5.90
N ASN A 271 18.61 3.15 -7.14
CA ASN A 271 18.12 4.52 -7.40
C ASN A 271 16.69 4.70 -6.91
N TRP A 272 15.84 3.70 -7.13
CA TRP A 272 14.44 3.71 -6.70
C TRP A 272 14.32 3.77 -5.16
N PHE A 273 15.13 3.03 -4.41
CA PHE A 273 15.21 3.16 -2.95
C PHE A 273 15.74 4.53 -2.50
N ALA A 274 16.73 5.09 -3.19
CA ALA A 274 17.27 6.41 -2.89
C ALA A 274 16.22 7.50 -3.13
N HIS A 275 15.42 7.40 -4.20
CA HIS A 275 14.32 8.32 -4.51
C HIS A 275 13.31 8.42 -3.36
N LEU A 276 12.98 7.30 -2.70
CA LEU A 276 12.05 7.30 -1.56
C LEU A 276 12.51 8.18 -0.39
N LEU A 277 13.82 8.35 -0.22
CA LEU A 277 14.41 9.19 0.83
C LEU A 277 14.68 10.61 0.34
N GLN A 278 15.25 10.75 -0.86
CA GLN A 278 15.71 12.05 -1.37
C GLN A 278 14.58 12.91 -1.97
N LYS A 279 13.51 12.28 -2.47
CA LYS A 279 12.37 12.96 -3.13
C LYS A 279 11.02 12.44 -2.60
N PRO A 280 10.77 12.41 -1.28
CA PRO A 280 9.57 11.79 -0.69
C PRO A 280 8.26 12.51 -1.05
N GLN A 281 8.34 13.76 -1.51
CA GLN A 281 7.23 14.55 -2.05
C GLN A 281 6.83 14.14 -3.47
N ILE A 282 7.71 13.43 -4.20
CA ILE A 282 7.47 12.97 -5.56
C ILE A 282 7.17 11.47 -5.51
N LYS A 283 5.92 11.09 -5.80
CA LYS A 283 5.57 9.67 -5.97
C LYS A 283 6.44 9.04 -7.05
N THR A 284 6.90 7.81 -6.82
CA THR A 284 7.71 7.07 -7.82
C THR A 284 6.94 6.79 -9.11
N GLN A 285 5.61 6.73 -9.05
CA GLN A 285 4.73 6.34 -10.17
C GLN A 285 5.03 4.95 -10.77
N THR A 286 5.95 4.21 -10.15
CA THR A 286 6.35 2.86 -10.52
C THR A 286 6.49 1.95 -9.31
N VAL A 287 6.27 0.66 -9.55
CA VAL A 287 6.20 -0.41 -8.55
C VAL A 287 7.08 -1.58 -9.01
N PRO A 288 8.15 -1.91 -8.27
CA PRO A 288 8.84 -3.17 -8.41
C PRO A 288 7.93 -4.35 -8.01
N LEU A 289 7.66 -5.25 -8.94
CA LEU A 289 6.89 -6.48 -8.73
C LEU A 289 7.85 -7.67 -8.74
N ILE A 290 8.09 -8.28 -7.58
CA ILE A 290 9.11 -9.32 -7.41
C ILE A 290 8.43 -10.68 -7.27
N LYS A 291 8.47 -11.49 -8.33
CA LYS A 291 8.12 -12.91 -8.29
C LYS A 291 9.35 -13.70 -7.87
N GLY A 292 9.19 -14.74 -7.07
CA GLY A 292 10.30 -15.62 -6.72
C GLY A 292 9.87 -16.75 -5.81
N GLU A 293 10.68 -17.81 -5.79
CA GLU A 293 10.42 -18.98 -4.98
C GLU A 293 10.37 -18.63 -3.47
N PRO A 294 9.57 -19.34 -2.67
CA PRO A 294 9.60 -19.17 -1.23
C PRO A 294 11.03 -19.34 -0.69
N ARG A 295 11.42 -18.45 0.24
CA ARG A 295 12.73 -18.45 0.91
C ARG A 295 13.95 -18.12 0.03
N CYS A 296 13.76 -17.55 -1.17
CA CYS A 296 14.87 -17.01 -1.98
C CYS A 296 15.51 -15.73 -1.40
N GLY A 297 14.81 -15.03 -0.48
CA GLY A 297 15.28 -13.77 0.11
C GLY A 297 14.54 -12.52 -0.38
N LYS A 298 13.50 -12.66 -1.22
CA LYS A 298 12.74 -11.54 -1.82
C LYS A 298 12.20 -10.47 -0.85
N ASN A 299 11.98 -10.79 0.43
CA ASN A 299 11.49 -9.83 1.43
C ASN A 299 12.62 -9.23 2.29
N THR A 300 13.83 -9.77 2.19
CA THR A 300 14.93 -9.49 3.13
C THR A 300 15.40 -8.02 3.06
N PRO A 301 15.72 -7.44 1.88
CA PRO A 301 16.07 -6.02 1.79
C PRO A 301 14.96 -5.10 2.27
N ASN A 302 13.71 -5.39 1.89
CA ASN A 302 12.53 -4.62 2.28
C ASN A 302 12.34 -4.58 3.80
N ASN A 303 12.57 -5.72 4.48
CA ASN A 303 12.50 -5.80 5.93
C ASN A 303 13.55 -4.92 6.63
N ILE A 304 14.79 -4.90 6.12
CA ILE A 304 15.84 -4.03 6.66
C ILE A 304 15.50 -2.56 6.40
N PHE A 305 15.17 -2.24 5.15
CA PHE A 305 14.84 -0.88 4.74
C PHE A 305 13.67 -0.32 5.56
N SER A 306 12.60 -1.09 5.71
CA SER A 306 11.38 -0.66 6.40
C SER A 306 11.55 -0.47 7.91
N ARG A 307 12.41 -1.26 8.55
CA ARG A 307 12.54 -1.30 10.01
C ARG A 307 13.70 -0.46 10.54
N TYR A 308 14.76 -0.35 9.77
CA TYR A 308 16.03 0.20 10.25
C TYR A 308 16.55 1.35 9.39
N VAL A 309 16.07 1.56 8.16
CA VAL A 309 16.50 2.70 7.31
C VAL A 309 15.42 3.78 7.32
N LEU A 310 14.18 3.40 6.99
CA LEU A 310 12.99 4.24 7.16
C LEU A 310 12.46 4.15 8.59
N ASN A 311 11.57 5.09 8.91
CA ASN A 311 10.75 5.02 10.11
C ASN A 311 9.61 4.00 9.90
N PRO A 312 9.45 2.98 10.77
CA PRO A 312 8.35 2.02 10.68
C PRO A 312 6.96 2.66 10.62
N TYR A 313 6.77 3.85 11.20
CA TYR A 313 5.50 4.58 11.12
C TYR A 313 5.16 5.06 9.69
N MET A 314 6.15 5.18 8.82
CA MET A 314 6.03 5.58 7.42
C MET A 314 5.83 4.38 6.48
N VAL A 315 5.84 3.16 7.02
CA VAL A 315 5.73 1.93 6.24
C VAL A 315 4.46 1.17 6.57
N ILE A 316 3.84 0.57 5.56
CA ILE A 316 2.81 -0.45 5.77
C ILE A 316 3.19 -1.73 5.01
N VAL A 317 3.12 -2.86 5.70
CA VAL A 317 3.25 -4.18 5.10
C VAL A 317 1.86 -4.78 5.05
N CYS A 318 1.38 -5.03 3.84
CA CYS A 318 0.01 -5.47 3.59
C CYS A 318 0.02 -6.86 2.94
N PRO A 319 -0.41 -7.91 3.67
CA PRO A 319 -0.58 -9.24 3.09
C PRO A 319 -1.84 -9.34 2.22
N ASP A 320 -2.80 -8.42 2.39
CA ASP A 320 -4.10 -8.45 1.72
C ASP A 320 -4.41 -7.09 1.09
N MET A 321 -4.27 -6.99 -0.22
CA MET A 321 -4.50 -5.75 -0.97
C MET A 321 -5.93 -5.25 -0.90
N GLU A 322 -6.96 -6.10 -0.72
CA GLU A 322 -8.33 -5.61 -0.64
C GLU A 322 -8.51 -4.67 0.56
N LYS A 323 -7.77 -4.93 1.64
CA LYS A 323 -7.75 -4.06 2.82
C LYS A 323 -7.07 -2.72 2.54
N LEU A 324 -6.00 -2.72 1.75
CA LEU A 324 -5.31 -1.48 1.36
C LEU A 324 -6.23 -0.54 0.58
N PHE A 325 -7.05 -1.09 -0.33
CA PHE A 325 -8.00 -0.34 -1.16
C PHE A 325 -9.41 -0.24 -0.58
N SER A 326 -9.59 -0.60 0.69
CA SER A 326 -10.88 -0.50 1.36
C SER A 326 -11.28 0.96 1.60
N ARG A 327 -12.57 1.19 1.90
CA ARG A 327 -13.12 2.52 2.23
C ARG A 327 -12.50 3.11 3.50
N PHE A 328 -11.95 2.29 4.38
CA PHE A 328 -11.27 2.71 5.61
C PHE A 328 -9.77 2.87 5.31
N ASN A 329 -9.38 4.07 4.88
CA ASN A 329 -8.03 4.36 4.38
C ASN A 329 -7.08 4.98 5.40
N ALA A 330 -7.50 5.13 6.67
CA ALA A 330 -6.72 5.77 7.73
C ALA A 330 -5.31 5.16 7.90
N ALA A 331 -5.17 3.85 7.69
CA ALA A 331 -3.88 3.16 7.76
C ALA A 331 -2.85 3.65 6.71
N ARG A 332 -3.31 4.30 5.62
CA ARG A 332 -2.46 4.86 4.56
C ARG A 332 -1.92 6.26 4.88
N VAL A 333 -2.48 6.93 5.89
CA VAL A 333 -2.06 8.29 6.27
C VAL A 333 -0.60 8.26 6.73
N GLY A 334 0.19 9.20 6.20
CA GLY A 334 1.60 9.37 6.54
C GLY A 334 2.52 8.22 6.09
N LYS A 335 2.11 7.41 5.10
CA LYS A 335 2.93 6.30 4.58
C LYS A 335 3.64 6.71 3.30
N SER A 336 4.96 6.51 3.25
CA SER A 336 5.80 6.74 2.07
C SER A 336 6.20 5.44 1.36
N PHE A 337 6.14 4.30 2.06
CA PHE A 337 6.51 3.01 1.51
C PHE A 337 5.47 1.93 1.85
N ILE A 338 5.06 1.17 0.84
CA ILE A 338 4.03 0.13 0.95
C ILE A 338 4.60 -1.17 0.39
N VAL A 339 4.66 -2.20 1.23
CA VAL A 339 5.07 -3.56 0.83
C VAL A 339 3.83 -4.42 0.71
N LEU A 340 3.62 -5.00 -0.47
CA LEU A 340 2.54 -5.94 -0.76
C LEU A 340 3.13 -7.35 -0.82
N ASP A 341 2.76 -8.22 0.13
CA ASP A 341 3.37 -9.57 0.21
C ASP A 341 2.78 -10.53 -0.84
N GLU A 342 1.51 -10.31 -1.22
CA GLU A 342 0.84 -11.02 -2.31
C GLU A 342 0.37 -10.05 -3.40
N ALA A 343 0.60 -10.44 -4.67
CA ALA A 343 0.26 -9.66 -5.84
C ALA A 343 -1.18 -9.94 -6.33
N VAL A 344 -1.71 -9.03 -7.17
CA VAL A 344 -3.11 -9.08 -7.62
C VAL A 344 -3.27 -10.25 -8.58
N ASP A 345 -4.33 -11.07 -8.43
CA ASP A 345 -4.70 -11.99 -9.50
C ASP A 345 -5.04 -11.14 -10.74
N SER A 346 -4.29 -11.35 -11.82
CA SER A 346 -4.49 -10.72 -13.13
C SER A 346 -5.96 -10.70 -13.60
N ARG A 347 -6.76 -11.69 -13.20
CA ARG A 347 -8.19 -11.80 -13.53
C ARG A 347 -9.07 -10.79 -12.80
N ASN A 348 -8.61 -10.23 -11.67
CA ASN A 348 -9.33 -9.20 -10.93
C ASN A 348 -9.10 -7.80 -11.52
N ARG A 349 -9.73 -7.54 -12.66
CA ARG A 349 -9.66 -6.24 -13.38
C ARG A 349 -10.01 -5.04 -12.50
N ALA A 350 -10.98 -5.19 -11.59
CA ALA A 350 -11.38 -4.11 -10.69
C ALA A 350 -10.26 -3.72 -9.72
N LEU A 351 -9.58 -4.69 -9.11
CA LEU A 351 -8.46 -4.44 -8.21
C LEU A 351 -7.23 -3.91 -8.96
N ASN A 352 -6.96 -4.43 -10.15
CA ASN A 352 -5.89 -3.92 -11.02
C ASN A 352 -6.08 -2.45 -11.40
N ASN A 353 -7.30 -2.04 -11.74
CA ASN A 353 -7.60 -0.64 -12.04
C ASN A 353 -7.41 0.26 -10.80
N LYS A 354 -7.83 -0.20 -9.61
CA LYS A 354 -7.58 0.51 -8.35
C LYS A 354 -6.09 0.67 -8.06
N MET A 355 -5.30 -0.37 -8.27
CA MET A 355 -3.83 -0.34 -8.14
C MET A 355 -3.21 0.68 -9.10
N LYS A 356 -3.57 0.64 -10.39
CA LYS A 356 -3.04 1.58 -11.39
C LYS A 356 -3.33 3.04 -11.01
N ASN A 357 -4.56 3.32 -10.59
CA ASN A 357 -4.94 4.66 -10.12
C ASN A 357 -4.13 5.07 -8.90
N PHE A 358 -4.00 4.18 -7.91
CA PHE A 358 -3.25 4.45 -6.69
C PHE A 358 -1.77 4.79 -6.94
N ILE A 359 -1.14 4.14 -7.93
CA ILE A 359 0.24 4.40 -8.33
C ILE A 359 0.38 5.78 -9.02
N THR A 360 -0.62 6.20 -9.80
CA THR A 360 -0.50 7.31 -10.77
C THR A 360 -1.39 8.52 -10.51
N GLU A 361 -2.16 8.58 -9.42
CA GLU A 361 -3.08 9.69 -9.12
C GLU A 361 -2.38 11.07 -9.11
N GLU A 362 -2.43 11.71 -10.29
CA GLU A 362 -2.83 13.10 -10.59
C GLU A 362 -3.53 13.21 -11.97
N ARG A 363 -3.27 12.33 -12.96
CA ARG A 363 -4.08 12.17 -14.19
C ARG A 363 -4.08 10.71 -14.67
N VAL A 364 -5.24 10.21 -15.10
CA VAL A 364 -5.40 8.86 -15.66
C VAL A 364 -5.33 8.91 -17.19
N GLN A 365 -4.28 8.34 -17.75
CA GLN A 365 -4.27 7.87 -19.14
C GLN A 365 -3.97 6.36 -19.13
N ILE A 366 -4.88 5.57 -19.71
CA ILE A 366 -4.75 4.12 -19.83
C ILE A 366 -4.12 3.85 -21.20
N GLU A 367 -2.82 3.58 -21.23
CA GLU A 367 -2.12 3.08 -22.43
C GLU A 367 -2.09 1.54 -22.41
N ALA A 368 -2.05 0.94 -23.61
CA ALA A 368 -2.01 -0.51 -23.82
C ALA A 368 -0.74 -1.19 -23.26
N LYS A 369 0.33 -0.42 -23.00
CA LYS A 369 1.59 -0.90 -22.41
C LYS A 369 1.76 -0.31 -21.00
N ASP A 370 1.65 -1.15 -19.97
CA ASP A 370 1.71 -0.67 -18.58
C ASP A 370 3.15 -0.31 -18.17
N ARG A 371 3.41 1.00 -18.07
CA ARG A 371 4.71 1.58 -17.68
C ARG A 371 4.88 1.74 -16.16
N ARG A 372 3.95 1.20 -15.36
CA ARG A 372 3.99 1.33 -13.89
C ARG A 372 4.72 0.18 -13.20
N TYR A 373 4.82 -0.99 -13.83
CA TYR A 373 5.35 -2.20 -13.18
C TYR A 373 6.71 -2.57 -13.73
N LEU A 374 7.70 -2.65 -12.84
CA LEU A 374 8.98 -3.32 -13.09
C LEU A 374 8.83 -4.78 -12.64
N CYS A 375 8.58 -5.69 -13.57
CA CYS A 375 8.36 -7.10 -13.27
C CYS A 375 9.71 -7.82 -13.17
N LEU A 376 10.02 -8.37 -12.00
CA LEU A 376 11.28 -9.04 -11.70
C LEU A 376 11.04 -10.49 -11.29
N GLU A 377 11.97 -11.36 -11.68
CA GLU A 377 12.08 -12.72 -11.16
C GLU A 377 13.31 -12.82 -10.25
N ALA A 378 13.06 -12.97 -8.95
CA ALA A 378 14.11 -13.05 -7.96
C ALA A 378 14.89 -14.34 -8.11
N SER A 379 16.21 -14.22 -8.12
CA SER A 379 17.13 -15.34 -8.20
C SER A 379 17.05 -16.23 -6.95
N SER A 380 17.10 -17.54 -7.17
CA SER A 380 17.20 -18.54 -6.10
C SER A 380 18.64 -18.81 -5.67
N ILE A 381 19.62 -17.98 -6.07
CA ILE A 381 21.05 -18.18 -5.76
C ILE A 381 21.36 -18.29 -4.26
N ARG A 382 20.56 -17.65 -3.40
CA ARG A 382 20.69 -17.73 -1.93
C ARG A 382 19.71 -18.72 -1.28
N LYS A 383 18.90 -19.45 -2.05
CA LYS A 383 17.89 -20.38 -1.51
C LYS A 383 18.59 -21.50 -0.72
N GLY A 384 18.21 -21.63 0.56
CA GLY A 384 18.80 -22.63 1.46
C GLY A 384 20.13 -22.22 2.09
N ASP A 385 20.71 -21.08 1.72
CA ASP A 385 21.96 -20.56 2.30
C ASP A 385 21.71 -19.95 3.69
N ARG A 386 21.57 -20.84 4.68
CA ARG A 386 21.32 -20.46 6.08
C ARG A 386 22.47 -19.64 6.66
N ALA A 387 23.71 -19.89 6.24
CA ALA A 387 24.88 -19.20 6.75
C ALA A 387 24.86 -17.74 6.29
N TYR A 388 24.59 -17.50 5.01
CA TYR A 388 24.39 -16.16 4.46
C TYR A 388 23.26 -15.42 5.18
N PHE A 389 22.06 -15.99 5.28
CA PHE A 389 20.93 -15.29 5.93
C PHE A 389 21.15 -15.06 7.43
N LYS A 390 21.87 -15.95 8.12
CA LYS A 390 22.27 -15.74 9.52
C LYS A 390 23.24 -14.57 9.64
N LYS A 391 24.27 -14.50 8.77
CA LYS A 391 25.21 -13.37 8.72
C LYS A 391 24.47 -12.08 8.38
N PHE A 392 23.63 -12.10 7.35
CA PHE A 392 22.84 -10.96 6.89
C PHE A 392 21.98 -10.37 8.01
N ASN A 393 21.14 -11.20 8.66
CA ASN A 393 20.28 -10.71 9.74
C ASN A 393 21.10 -10.27 10.96
N LYS A 394 22.18 -10.99 11.33
CA LYS A 394 23.02 -10.61 12.46
C LYS A 394 23.64 -9.22 12.27
N LEU A 395 24.11 -8.92 11.07
CA LEU A 395 24.81 -7.66 10.77
C LEU A 395 23.86 -6.51 10.47
N LEU A 396 22.75 -6.76 9.77
CA LEU A 396 21.88 -5.69 9.26
C LEU A 396 20.60 -5.45 10.05
N ALA A 397 20.17 -6.37 10.91
CA ALA A 397 18.91 -6.22 11.65
C ALA A 397 19.05 -5.37 12.91
N ASN A 398 19.58 -4.15 12.77
CA ASN A 398 19.73 -3.18 13.83
C ASN A 398 19.77 -1.75 13.27
N VAL A 399 19.53 -0.76 14.14
CA VAL A 399 19.43 0.65 13.76
C VAL A 399 20.76 1.21 13.23
N ASP A 400 21.89 0.80 13.81
CA ASP A 400 23.23 1.26 13.42
C ASP A 400 23.58 0.89 11.97
N ALA A 401 23.40 -0.38 11.59
CA ALA A 401 23.55 -0.83 10.20
C ALA A 401 22.59 -0.10 9.24
N GLY A 402 21.37 0.19 9.69
CA GLY A 402 20.41 0.99 8.95
C GLY A 402 20.88 2.43 8.69
N CYS A 403 21.63 3.02 9.64
CA CYS A 403 22.21 4.36 9.52
C CYS A 403 23.24 4.43 8.38
N HIS A 404 24.07 3.39 8.21
CA HIS A 404 25.02 3.30 7.10
C HIS A 404 24.32 3.23 5.74
N ILE A 405 23.28 2.40 5.62
CA ILE A 405 22.48 2.30 4.38
C ILE A 405 21.75 3.63 4.10
N PHE A 406 21.22 4.29 5.14
CA PHE A 406 20.56 5.59 5.03
C PHE A 406 21.48 6.66 4.44
N HIS A 407 22.68 6.83 4.98
CA HIS A 407 23.65 7.80 4.47
C HIS A 407 24.09 7.46 3.04
N TRP A 408 24.33 6.18 2.75
CA TRP A 408 24.71 5.75 1.41
C TRP A 408 23.64 6.06 0.37
N LEU A 409 22.35 5.82 0.70
CA LEU A 409 21.24 6.15 -0.19
C LEU A 409 21.08 7.66 -0.41
N LEU A 410 21.35 8.49 0.60
CA LEU A 410 21.28 9.95 0.49
C LEU A 410 22.45 10.57 -0.30
N GLN A 411 23.63 9.95 -0.27
CA GLN A 411 24.80 10.39 -1.04
C GLN A 411 24.78 9.93 -2.50
N ARG A 412 23.81 9.09 -2.86
CA ARG A 412 23.72 8.51 -4.19
C ARG A 412 23.20 9.54 -5.20
N ASP A 413 23.91 9.68 -6.32
CA ASP A 413 23.48 10.59 -7.41
C ASP A 413 22.26 10.02 -8.15
N ILE A 414 21.13 10.71 -8.02
CA ILE A 414 19.87 10.43 -8.71
C ILE A 414 19.35 11.64 -9.51
N SER A 415 20.23 12.58 -9.85
CA SER A 415 19.87 13.79 -10.59
C SER A 415 19.20 13.48 -11.92
N ASN A 416 19.75 12.51 -12.66
CA ASN A 416 19.25 12.04 -13.95
C ASN A 416 18.37 10.78 -13.85
N PHE A 417 17.94 10.40 -12.65
CA PHE A 417 17.10 9.21 -12.46
C PHE A 417 15.63 9.54 -12.72
N ASP A 418 15.06 8.90 -13.74
CA ASP A 418 13.63 8.88 -14.00
C ASP A 418 13.05 7.55 -13.51
N THR A 419 12.12 7.61 -12.55
CA THR A 419 11.45 6.42 -12.05
C THR A 419 10.53 5.78 -13.08
N ALA A 420 10.13 6.48 -14.14
CA ALA A 420 9.30 5.95 -15.23
C ALA A 420 10.12 5.24 -16.32
N ASP A 421 11.44 5.41 -16.35
CA ASP A 421 12.36 4.74 -17.27
C ASP A 421 12.64 3.32 -16.80
N LEU A 422 11.68 2.43 -17.04
CA LEU A 422 11.73 1.05 -16.58
C LEU A 422 12.62 0.18 -17.49
N PRO A 423 13.63 -0.52 -16.93
CA PRO A 423 14.38 -1.53 -17.67
C PRO A 423 13.44 -2.59 -18.25
N LYS A 424 13.73 -3.05 -19.48
CA LYS A 424 13.02 -4.17 -20.09
C LYS A 424 13.43 -5.46 -19.37
N THR A 425 12.46 -6.32 -19.08
CA THR A 425 12.72 -7.60 -18.41
C THR A 425 12.03 -8.73 -19.15
N SER A 426 12.69 -9.89 -19.24
CA SER A 426 12.14 -11.12 -19.81
C SER A 426 10.79 -11.48 -19.18
N TYR A 427 10.70 -11.39 -17.85
CA TYR A 427 9.45 -11.64 -17.13
C TYR A 427 8.31 -10.67 -17.50
N LYS A 428 8.60 -9.39 -17.78
CA LYS A 428 7.58 -8.44 -18.27
C LYS A 428 7.11 -8.81 -19.68
N LYS A 429 8.01 -9.25 -20.56
CA LYS A 429 7.67 -9.73 -21.90
C LYS A 429 6.80 -10.98 -21.84
N GLU A 430 7.16 -11.97 -21.02
CA GLU A 430 6.34 -13.17 -20.79
C GLU A 430 4.93 -12.84 -20.29
N LEU A 431 4.81 -11.95 -19.29
CA LEU A 431 3.52 -11.53 -18.77
C LEU A 431 2.68 -10.84 -19.85
N SER A 432 3.31 -9.99 -20.66
CA SER A 432 2.67 -9.30 -21.78
C SER A 432 2.19 -10.32 -22.82
N ALA A 433 3.01 -11.32 -23.16
CA ALA A 433 2.67 -12.40 -24.09
C ALA A 433 1.51 -13.29 -23.58
N ARG A 434 1.42 -13.52 -22.26
CA ARG A 434 0.31 -14.28 -21.67
C ARG A 434 -1.00 -13.51 -21.63
N GLN A 435 -0.93 -12.19 -21.44
CA GLN A 435 -2.10 -11.32 -21.24
C GLN A 435 -2.63 -10.68 -22.53
N THR A 436 -1.86 -10.75 -23.62
CA THR A 436 -2.24 -10.16 -24.91
C THR A 436 -3.43 -10.88 -25.57
N ASP A 437 -3.94 -10.27 -26.62
CA ASP A 437 -5.07 -10.79 -27.39
C ASP A 437 -4.73 -12.12 -28.07
N SER A 438 -5.74 -12.98 -28.26
CA SER A 438 -5.62 -14.23 -29.00
C SER A 438 -4.98 -14.09 -30.38
N VAL A 439 -5.18 -12.95 -31.06
CA VAL A 439 -4.53 -12.65 -32.35
C VAL A 439 -3.02 -12.54 -32.20
N VAL A 440 -2.54 -11.83 -31.16
CA VAL A 440 -1.11 -11.66 -30.90
C VAL A 440 -0.49 -12.97 -30.42
N LYS A 441 -1.19 -13.76 -29.58
CA LYS A 441 -0.75 -15.11 -29.20
C LYS A 441 -0.57 -16.02 -30.42
N TRP A 442 -1.48 -15.94 -31.39
CA TRP A 442 -1.35 -16.67 -32.65
C TRP A 442 -0.13 -16.23 -33.46
N LEU A 443 0.18 -14.93 -33.51
CA LEU A 443 1.40 -14.44 -34.15
C LEU A 443 2.68 -14.92 -33.45
N LEU A 444 2.68 -14.99 -32.11
CA LEU A 444 3.79 -15.56 -31.34
C LEU A 444 3.95 -17.06 -31.60
N PHE A 445 2.85 -17.80 -31.72
CA PHE A 445 2.89 -19.20 -32.15
C PHE A 445 3.50 -19.34 -33.55
N LYS A 446 3.14 -18.46 -34.49
CA LYS A 446 3.75 -18.41 -35.82
C LYS A 446 5.25 -18.15 -35.77
N TYR A 447 5.68 -17.23 -34.91
CA TYR A 447 7.09 -16.94 -34.70
C TYR A 447 7.86 -18.18 -34.21
N GLU A 448 7.36 -18.90 -33.21
CA GLU A 448 8.01 -20.13 -32.72
C GLU A 448 8.08 -21.22 -33.81
N MET A 449 7.04 -21.36 -34.65
CA MET A 449 7.07 -22.32 -35.77
C MET A 449 8.11 -21.97 -36.84
N LEU A 450 8.45 -20.69 -37.01
CA LEU A 450 9.49 -20.24 -37.94
C LEU A 450 10.89 -20.30 -37.32
N LYS A 451 11.00 -20.33 -35.98
CA LYS A 451 12.27 -20.37 -35.26
C LYS A 451 13.04 -21.67 -35.51
N ASP A 452 12.33 -22.79 -35.64
CA ASP A 452 12.90 -24.13 -35.86
C ASP A 452 13.29 -24.41 -37.32
N ASN A 453 12.96 -23.50 -38.25
CA ASN A 453 13.31 -23.60 -39.67
C ASN A 453 14.51 -22.70 -39.99
N GLU A 454 15.74 -23.24 -39.90
CA GLU A 454 17.00 -22.53 -40.22
C GLU A 454 17.13 -22.04 -41.68
N HIS A 455 16.14 -22.31 -42.54
CA HIS A 455 16.21 -22.08 -43.99
C HIS A 455 15.17 -21.12 -44.60
N GLU A 456 14.28 -20.49 -43.81
CA GLU A 456 13.24 -19.61 -44.36
C GLU A 456 13.12 -18.27 -43.62
N ASP A 457 14.08 -17.36 -43.87
CA ASP A 457 13.83 -15.91 -43.73
C ASP A 457 13.15 -15.33 -44.98
N ALA A 458 12.63 -16.19 -45.88
CA ALA A 458 11.91 -15.76 -47.06
C ALA A 458 10.65 -14.98 -46.66
N GLU A 459 10.53 -13.76 -47.18
CA GLU A 459 9.35 -12.92 -46.95
C GLU A 459 8.16 -13.51 -47.71
N GLU A 460 7.25 -14.14 -46.98
CA GLU A 460 5.99 -14.63 -47.51
C GLU A 460 4.93 -13.51 -47.48
N PHE A 461 3.98 -13.59 -48.41
CA PHE A 461 2.82 -12.69 -48.40
C PHE A 461 1.54 -13.50 -48.45
N MET A 462 0.50 -13.02 -47.76
CA MET A 462 -0.78 -13.72 -47.70
C MET A 462 -1.92 -12.74 -47.45
N LEU A 463 -3.12 -13.07 -47.94
CA LEU A 463 -4.29 -12.19 -47.87
C LEU A 463 -4.96 -12.27 -46.49
N SER A 464 -5.63 -11.18 -46.09
CA SER A 464 -6.31 -11.12 -44.79
C SER A 464 -7.31 -12.26 -44.53
N PRO A 465 -8.12 -12.73 -45.51
CA PRO A 465 -9.00 -13.88 -45.30
C PRO A 465 -8.25 -15.20 -45.01
N GLU A 466 -7.11 -15.40 -45.66
CA GLU A 466 -6.27 -16.60 -45.47
C GLU A 466 -5.62 -16.60 -44.09
N TRP A 467 -5.08 -15.44 -43.65
CA TRP A 467 -4.57 -15.24 -42.30
C TRP A 467 -5.63 -15.51 -41.23
N TYR A 468 -6.81 -14.94 -41.43
CA TYR A 468 -7.92 -15.12 -40.52
C TYR A 468 -8.35 -16.59 -40.42
N GLN A 469 -8.36 -17.32 -41.54
CA GLN A 469 -8.68 -18.74 -41.53
C GLN A 469 -7.64 -19.54 -40.72
N GLN A 470 -6.35 -19.24 -40.87
CA GLN A 470 -5.30 -19.89 -40.06
C GLN A 470 -5.42 -19.56 -38.57
N TYR A 471 -5.69 -18.30 -38.23
CA TYR A 471 -5.98 -17.88 -36.86
C TYR A 471 -7.20 -18.62 -36.27
N ALA A 472 -8.32 -18.67 -37.01
CA ALA A 472 -9.54 -19.32 -36.55
C ALA A 472 -9.38 -20.85 -36.41
N THR A 473 -8.54 -21.48 -37.22
CA THR A 473 -8.15 -22.88 -37.06
C THR A 473 -7.26 -23.06 -35.84
N TRP A 474 -6.23 -22.24 -35.67
CA TRP A 474 -5.38 -22.29 -34.49
C TRP A 474 -6.15 -22.09 -33.19
N CYS A 475 -7.10 -21.16 -33.12
CA CYS A 475 -7.94 -20.96 -31.93
C CYS A 475 -8.72 -22.22 -31.54
N ARG A 476 -9.20 -22.99 -32.53
CA ARG A 476 -9.98 -24.22 -32.32
C ARG A 476 -9.08 -25.41 -31.93
N ASP A 477 -7.94 -25.54 -32.59
CA ASP A 477 -7.16 -26.76 -32.56
C ASP A 477 -6.01 -26.71 -31.54
N VAL A 478 -5.48 -25.51 -31.24
CA VAL A 478 -4.26 -25.32 -30.44
C VAL A 478 -4.45 -24.30 -29.32
N GLY A 479 -5.00 -23.13 -29.63
CA GLY A 479 -5.06 -21.98 -28.73
C GLY A 479 -6.06 -22.12 -27.58
N GLY A 480 -7.04 -23.02 -27.70
CA GLY A 480 -8.06 -23.25 -26.65
C GLY A 480 -8.96 -22.04 -26.38
N GLU A 481 -9.10 -21.13 -27.35
CA GLU A 481 -9.83 -19.88 -27.18
C GLU A 481 -11.34 -20.10 -27.35
N SER A 482 -12.13 -19.78 -26.32
CA SER A 482 -13.58 -20.02 -26.30
C SER A 482 -14.38 -19.06 -27.20
N LYS A 483 -13.78 -17.94 -27.58
CA LYS A 483 -14.39 -16.91 -28.44
C LYS A 483 -13.40 -16.45 -29.49
N ILE A 484 -13.71 -16.75 -30.75
CA ILE A 484 -12.91 -16.34 -31.91
C ILE A 484 -13.36 -14.95 -32.34
N HIS A 485 -12.41 -14.04 -32.57
CA HIS A 485 -12.72 -12.70 -33.07
C HIS A 485 -13.29 -12.75 -34.49
N SER A 486 -14.09 -11.75 -34.88
CA SER A 486 -14.51 -11.60 -36.27
C SER A 486 -13.34 -11.12 -37.14
N LEU A 487 -13.43 -11.34 -38.46
CA LEU A 487 -12.41 -10.87 -39.41
C LEU A 487 -12.11 -9.36 -39.29
N ALA A 488 -13.13 -8.54 -39.01
CA ALA A 488 -12.95 -7.10 -38.83
C ALA A 488 -12.11 -6.77 -37.58
N VAL A 489 -12.41 -7.43 -36.45
CA VAL A 489 -11.67 -7.24 -35.20
C VAL A 489 -10.24 -7.77 -35.33
N PHE A 490 -10.07 -8.95 -35.92
CA PHE A 490 -8.78 -9.53 -36.24
C PHE A 490 -7.89 -8.57 -37.04
N ASN A 491 -8.43 -8.00 -38.13
CA ASN A 491 -7.69 -7.05 -38.95
C ASN A 491 -7.32 -5.77 -38.20
N SER A 492 -8.19 -5.29 -37.31
CA SER A 492 -7.89 -4.12 -36.49
C SER A 492 -6.72 -4.38 -35.54
N ILE A 493 -6.74 -5.52 -34.84
CA ILE A 493 -5.69 -5.87 -33.87
C ILE A 493 -4.35 -6.03 -34.59
N ILE A 494 -4.34 -6.76 -35.70
CA ILE A 494 -3.09 -7.04 -36.42
C ILE A 494 -2.47 -5.79 -37.05
N ASN A 495 -3.29 -4.83 -37.49
CA ASN A 495 -2.80 -3.54 -37.96
C ASN A 495 -2.16 -2.75 -36.82
N ASN A 496 -2.74 -2.79 -35.62
CA ASN A 496 -2.20 -2.11 -34.45
C ASN A 496 -0.84 -2.70 -34.03
N GLU A 497 -0.60 -3.98 -34.32
CA GLU A 497 0.70 -4.65 -34.13
C GLU A 497 1.66 -4.45 -35.33
N GLY A 498 1.38 -3.53 -36.26
CA GLY A 498 2.30 -3.18 -37.35
C GLY A 498 2.21 -4.03 -38.61
N PHE A 499 1.35 -5.05 -38.67
CA PHE A 499 1.24 -5.95 -39.81
C PHE A 499 0.34 -5.43 -40.93
N GLU A 500 0.44 -4.16 -41.33
CA GLU A 500 -0.46 -3.51 -42.28
C GLU A 500 -0.47 -4.14 -43.69
N THR A 501 -1.58 -4.00 -44.42
CA THR A 501 -1.66 -4.48 -45.81
C THR A 501 -0.92 -3.54 -46.76
N ARG A 502 -0.12 -4.07 -47.68
CA ARG A 502 0.53 -3.27 -48.74
C ARG A 502 -0.05 -3.62 -50.10
N SER A 503 -0.17 -2.64 -51.00
CA SER A 503 -0.73 -2.88 -52.34
C SER A 503 0.31 -3.54 -53.24
N MET A 504 -0.05 -4.65 -53.88
CA MET A 504 0.83 -5.41 -54.77
C MET A 504 0.10 -5.72 -56.09
N LYS A 505 0.77 -5.57 -57.22
CA LYS A 505 0.23 -5.93 -58.54
C LYS A 505 0.70 -7.32 -58.94
N VAL A 506 -0.23 -8.23 -59.21
CA VAL A 506 0.04 -9.61 -59.65
C VAL A 506 -0.51 -9.84 -61.07
N PRO A 507 0.19 -10.62 -61.92
CA PRO A 507 -0.29 -10.97 -63.25
C PRO A 507 -1.57 -11.81 -63.20
N ARG A 508 -2.44 -11.65 -64.19
CA ARG A 508 -3.52 -12.58 -64.54
C ARG A 508 -3.09 -13.43 -65.74
N GLY A 509 -3.68 -14.62 -65.87
CA GLY A 509 -3.42 -15.53 -67.00
C GLY A 509 -3.82 -14.97 -68.37
N ASP A 510 -4.53 -13.82 -68.41
CA ASP A 510 -4.92 -13.08 -69.61
C ASP A 510 -3.94 -11.94 -69.98
N GLY A 511 -2.81 -11.81 -69.27
CA GLY A 511 -1.82 -10.74 -69.48
C GLY A 511 -2.16 -9.41 -68.79
N SER A 512 -3.33 -9.27 -68.18
CA SER A 512 -3.69 -8.11 -67.36
C SER A 512 -3.12 -8.22 -65.93
N ARG A 513 -3.15 -7.14 -65.15
CA ARG A 513 -2.67 -7.12 -63.75
C ARG A 513 -3.82 -6.87 -62.79
N ARG A 514 -3.89 -7.64 -61.70
CA ARG A 514 -4.81 -7.38 -60.57
C ARG A 514 -4.04 -6.79 -59.39
N THR A 515 -4.63 -5.82 -58.71
CA THR A 515 -4.10 -5.32 -57.44
C THR A 515 -4.65 -6.16 -56.30
N ILE A 516 -3.77 -6.67 -55.45
CA ILE A 516 -4.09 -7.33 -54.19
C ILE A 516 -3.53 -6.51 -53.02
N LYS A 517 -4.01 -6.78 -51.80
CA LYS A 517 -3.53 -6.13 -50.56
C LYS A 517 -3.10 -7.18 -49.53
N PRO A 518 -1.98 -7.88 -49.76
CA PRO A 518 -1.48 -8.86 -48.81
C PRO A 518 -0.81 -8.20 -47.60
N ARG A 519 -0.62 -9.02 -46.56
CA ARG A 519 0.29 -8.77 -45.44
C ARG A 519 1.55 -9.59 -45.66
N PHE A 520 2.69 -9.05 -45.23
CA PHE A 520 3.97 -9.71 -45.34
C PHE A 520 4.37 -10.31 -43.99
N ILE A 521 4.98 -11.48 -44.02
CA ILE A 521 5.43 -12.20 -42.84
C ILE A 521 6.76 -12.86 -43.13
N SER A 522 7.69 -12.64 -42.22
CA SER A 522 8.93 -13.36 -42.09
C SER A 522 9.23 -13.43 -40.61
N ARG A 523 10.20 -14.26 -40.23
CA ARG A 523 10.70 -14.29 -38.86
C ARG A 523 11.16 -12.90 -38.41
N ALA A 524 11.97 -12.21 -39.22
CA ALA A 524 12.45 -10.86 -38.91
C ALA A 524 11.30 -9.84 -38.70
N ILE A 525 10.25 -9.89 -39.53
CA ILE A 525 9.09 -8.99 -39.39
C ILE A 525 8.31 -9.30 -38.09
N LEU A 526 8.18 -10.58 -37.71
CA LEU A 526 7.55 -10.96 -36.45
C LEU A 526 8.41 -10.52 -35.25
N GLU A 527 9.73 -10.74 -35.29
CA GLU A 527 10.67 -10.33 -34.24
C GLU A 527 10.66 -8.82 -34.03
N GLU A 528 10.68 -8.03 -35.11
CA GLU A 528 10.64 -6.58 -35.07
C GLU A 528 9.33 -6.06 -34.45
N ASN A 529 8.18 -6.53 -34.95
CA ASN A 529 6.89 -6.03 -34.52
C ASN A 529 6.44 -6.57 -33.16
N LEU A 530 6.93 -7.76 -32.76
CA LEU A 530 6.56 -8.42 -31.50
C LEU A 530 7.69 -8.44 -30.46
N SER A 531 8.70 -7.59 -30.62
CA SER A 531 9.89 -7.54 -29.73
C SER A 531 9.56 -7.35 -28.25
N ASP A 532 8.42 -6.74 -27.95
CA ASP A 532 7.93 -6.50 -26.59
C ASP A 532 7.33 -7.75 -25.92
N TYR A 533 7.14 -8.82 -26.68
CA TYR A 533 6.57 -10.10 -26.24
C TYR A 533 7.57 -11.24 -26.29
N ILE A 534 8.59 -11.14 -27.16
CA ILE A 534 9.58 -12.20 -27.41
C ILE A 534 10.74 -12.08 -26.42
N VAL A 535 11.04 -13.17 -25.72
CA VAL A 535 12.23 -13.31 -24.88
C VAL A 535 13.34 -13.94 -25.73
N MET A 536 14.46 -13.24 -25.88
CA MET A 536 15.61 -13.77 -26.60
C MET A 536 16.44 -14.64 -25.66
N ALA A 537 17.17 -15.62 -26.20
CA ALA A 537 17.96 -16.57 -25.38
C ALA A 537 19.07 -15.91 -24.54
N ASP A 538 19.44 -14.68 -24.87
CA ASP A 538 20.52 -13.92 -24.24
C ASP A 538 20.02 -12.85 -23.23
N GLU A 539 18.70 -12.76 -22.99
CA GLU A 539 18.04 -11.83 -22.04
C GLU A 539 17.60 -12.51 -20.74
#